data_AF-A0A7S0V1X7-F1
#
_entry.id   AF-A0A7S0V1X7-F1
#
_cell.length_a   1.000
_cell.length_b   1.000
_cell.length_c   1.000
_cell.angle_alpha   90.00
_cell.angle_beta   90.00
_cell.angle_gamma   90.00
#
_symmetry.space_group_name_H-M   'P 1'
#
loop_
_entity.id
_entity.type
_entity.pdbx_description
1 polymer ?
#
loop_
_entity_poly.entity_id
_entity_poly.type
_entity_poly.pdbx_seq_one_letter_code
_entity_poly.pdbx_strand_id
1 'polypeptide(L)'
;VLAQEEGPRGAHPHSRGRHSRPGAGMAETIVGKLEAWFMDDDTGVEQFVEEFAKAHKDVFELDVEEHKQEYMSIYLDFQKKFESKLEAFLSENGVSHEAFLDECHKHQSGTDAGFGIVDVLLATLEFDVFMQMMLDAKTRFA
;
A
#
# COMPACT_ATOMS: atom_id res chain seq x y z
N VAL A 1 18.72 -2.60 -58.96
CA VAL A 1 17.82 -3.64 -58.42
C VAL A 1 18.48 -4.13 -57.13
N LEU A 2 18.19 -3.46 -55.99
CA LEU A 2 17.28 -3.95 -54.91
C LEU A 2 17.80 -5.28 -54.33
N ALA A 3 18.20 -5.44 -53.06
CA ALA A 3 17.58 -4.93 -51.84
C ALA A 3 18.58 -4.81 -50.67
N GLN A 4 18.41 -3.76 -49.85
CA GLN A 4 18.81 -3.78 -48.45
C GLN A 4 17.55 -4.16 -47.65
N GLU A 5 17.62 -5.24 -46.87
CA GLU A 5 16.57 -5.59 -45.91
C GLU A 5 16.87 -4.88 -44.58
N GLU A 6 16.07 -3.85 -44.30
CA GLU A 6 15.98 -3.17 -43.03
C GLU A 6 15.22 -4.07 -42.04
N GLY A 7 15.92 -4.62 -41.04
CA GLY A 7 15.32 -5.33 -39.92
C GLY A 7 14.54 -4.39 -38.98
N PRO A 8 13.49 -4.86 -38.30
CA PRO A 8 12.51 -3.99 -37.66
C PRO A 8 13.07 -3.32 -36.40
N ARG A 9 12.74 -2.03 -36.27
CA ARG A 9 12.83 -1.22 -35.05
C ARG A 9 12.07 -1.91 -33.92
N GLY A 10 12.79 -2.70 -33.11
CA GLY A 10 12.29 -3.30 -31.88
C GLY A 10 12.28 -2.27 -30.76
N ALA A 11 11.09 -1.95 -30.29
CA ALA A 11 10.78 -1.00 -29.25
C ALA A 11 11.59 -1.20 -27.95
N HIS A 12 11.89 -0.08 -27.30
CA HIS A 12 12.19 0.01 -25.87
C HIS A 12 11.16 -0.81 -25.07
N PRO A 13 11.57 -1.83 -24.29
CA PRO A 13 10.78 -2.19 -23.13
C PRO A 13 11.11 -1.16 -22.06
N HIS A 14 10.09 -0.36 -21.72
CA HIS A 14 10.02 0.35 -20.45
C HIS A 14 10.57 -0.55 -19.35
N SER A 15 11.67 -0.13 -18.73
CA SER A 15 12.07 -0.57 -17.40
C SER A 15 11.01 -0.09 -16.42
N ARG A 16 9.85 -0.75 -16.41
CA ARG A 16 8.98 -0.77 -15.24
C ARG A 16 9.84 -1.36 -14.13
N GLY A 17 10.01 -0.58 -13.06
CA GLY A 17 10.77 -0.97 -11.89
C GLY A 17 10.43 -2.41 -11.55
N ARG A 18 11.46 -3.26 -11.63
CA ARG A 18 11.38 -4.62 -11.11
C ARG A 18 11.30 -4.45 -9.60
N HIS A 19 10.09 -4.32 -9.06
CA HIS A 19 9.86 -4.72 -7.68
C HIS A 19 10.22 -6.20 -7.65
N SER A 20 11.34 -6.49 -6.99
CA SER A 20 11.83 -7.85 -6.82
C SER A 20 10.69 -8.65 -6.20
N ARG A 21 10.18 -9.65 -6.93
CA ARG A 21 9.27 -10.64 -6.34
C ARG A 21 9.93 -11.13 -5.05
N PRO A 22 9.22 -11.21 -3.92
CA PRO A 22 9.79 -11.75 -2.70
C PRO A 22 10.44 -13.10 -3.01
N GLY A 23 11.68 -13.30 -2.55
CA GLY A 23 12.36 -14.57 -2.69
C GLY A 23 11.50 -15.70 -2.12
N ALA A 24 11.61 -16.93 -2.64
CA ALA A 24 10.69 -18.02 -2.29
C ALA A 24 10.48 -18.24 -0.77
N GLY A 25 11.49 -17.95 0.07
CA GLY A 25 11.37 -18.03 1.54
C GLY A 25 10.62 -16.86 2.20
N MET A 26 10.52 -15.70 1.54
CA MET A 26 9.75 -14.54 2.03
C MET A 26 8.25 -14.74 1.84
N ALA A 27 7.83 -15.35 0.72
CA ALA A 27 6.42 -15.63 0.44
C ALA A 27 5.77 -16.60 1.47
N GLU A 28 6.58 -17.33 2.23
CA GLU A 28 6.12 -18.23 3.29
C GLU A 28 5.94 -17.53 4.65
N THR A 29 6.55 -16.34 4.86
CA THR A 29 6.42 -15.59 6.12
C THR A 29 5.09 -14.85 6.19
N ILE A 30 4.66 -14.51 7.41
CA ILE A 30 3.46 -13.67 7.58
C ILE A 30 3.63 -12.30 6.94
N VAL A 31 4.85 -11.75 6.91
CA VAL A 31 5.14 -10.46 6.26
C VAL A 31 5.04 -10.57 4.73
N GLY A 32 5.52 -11.64 4.11
CA GLY A 32 5.35 -11.83 2.67
C GLY A 32 3.90 -12.15 2.28
N LYS A 33 3.14 -12.84 3.14
CA LYS A 33 1.70 -13.00 2.97
C LYS A 33 0.96 -11.67 3.10
N LEU A 34 1.37 -10.83 4.05
CA LEU A 34 0.83 -9.48 4.22
C LEU A 34 1.15 -8.60 3.01
N GLU A 35 2.33 -8.74 2.43
CA GLU A 35 2.70 -8.07 1.17
C GLU A 35 1.78 -8.48 0.02
N ALA A 36 1.58 -9.79 -0.16
CA ALA A 36 0.68 -10.30 -1.19
C ALA A 36 -0.77 -9.84 -0.98
N TRP A 37 -1.25 -9.86 0.27
CA TRP A 37 -2.58 -9.36 0.63
C TRP A 37 -2.72 -7.84 0.40
N PHE A 38 -1.69 -7.06 0.73
CA PHE A 38 -1.68 -5.62 0.52
C PHE A 38 -1.76 -5.24 -0.97
N MET A 39 -1.07 -6.00 -1.82
CA MET A 39 -1.01 -5.79 -3.28
C MET A 39 -2.16 -6.45 -4.04
N ASP A 40 -3.06 -7.16 -3.36
CA ASP A 40 -4.18 -7.84 -3.98
C ASP A 40 -5.23 -6.82 -4.45
N ASP A 41 -5.65 -6.89 -5.72
CA ASP A 41 -6.56 -5.90 -6.31
C ASP A 41 -7.98 -5.94 -5.69
N ASP A 42 -8.37 -7.06 -5.07
CA ASP A 42 -9.72 -7.30 -4.53
C ASP A 42 -9.80 -7.16 -3.00
N THR A 43 -8.67 -7.19 -2.30
CA THR A 43 -8.61 -7.14 -0.82
C THR A 43 -7.60 -6.15 -0.27
N GLY A 44 -6.78 -5.59 -1.14
CA GLY A 44 -5.66 -4.72 -0.81
C GLY A 44 -6.05 -3.34 -0.30
N VAL A 45 -5.03 -2.65 0.18
CA VAL A 45 -5.18 -1.35 0.83
C VAL A 45 -5.56 -0.27 -0.17
N GLU A 46 -5.13 -0.38 -1.44
CA GLU A 46 -5.52 0.58 -2.48
C GLU A 46 -7.04 0.62 -2.68
N GLN A 47 -7.70 -0.54 -2.82
CA GLN A 47 -9.16 -0.58 -2.97
C GLN A 47 -9.88 -0.07 -1.71
N PHE A 48 -9.40 -0.47 -0.52
CA PHE A 48 -9.97 0.03 0.74
C PHE A 48 -9.84 1.55 0.87
N VAL A 49 -8.69 2.11 0.55
CA VAL A 49 -8.44 3.55 0.53
C VAL A 49 -9.31 4.23 -0.52
N GLU A 50 -9.45 3.64 -1.71
CA GLU A 50 -10.29 4.16 -2.77
C GLU A 50 -11.78 4.20 -2.38
N GLU A 51 -12.31 3.13 -1.80
CA GLU A 51 -13.70 3.09 -1.32
C GLU A 51 -13.92 4.07 -0.17
N PHE A 52 -12.98 4.12 0.77
CA PHE A 52 -13.03 5.03 1.91
C PHE A 52 -12.96 6.49 1.44
N ALA A 53 -12.09 6.79 0.48
CA ALA A 53 -11.97 8.10 -0.14
C ALA A 53 -13.24 8.48 -0.91
N LYS A 54 -13.82 7.59 -1.72
CA LYS A 54 -15.10 7.84 -2.41
C LYS A 54 -16.22 8.18 -1.43
N ALA A 55 -16.26 7.50 -0.28
CA ALA A 55 -17.28 7.75 0.75
C ALA A 55 -17.10 9.10 1.47
N HIS A 56 -15.88 9.64 1.53
CA HIS A 56 -15.57 10.85 2.29
C HIS A 56 -15.08 12.03 1.42
N LYS A 57 -15.00 11.88 0.10
CA LYS A 57 -14.39 12.87 -0.83
C LYS A 57 -15.02 14.26 -0.75
N ASP A 58 -16.30 14.35 -0.38
CA ASP A 58 -17.03 15.61 -0.29
C ASP A 58 -16.65 16.41 0.97
N VAL A 59 -16.03 15.75 1.96
CA VAL A 59 -15.59 16.38 3.21
C VAL A 59 -14.21 17.03 3.07
N PHE A 60 -13.29 16.39 2.35
CA PHE A 60 -11.90 16.87 2.20
C PHE A 60 -11.81 18.01 1.19
N GLU A 61 -11.27 19.16 1.56
CA GLU A 61 -11.04 20.29 0.66
C GLU A 61 -9.59 20.30 0.15
N LEU A 62 -9.39 20.60 -1.14
CA LEU A 62 -8.07 20.53 -1.79
C LEU A 62 -7.13 21.69 -1.42
N ASP A 63 -7.70 22.85 -1.03
CA ASP A 63 -6.97 24.08 -0.72
C ASP A 63 -7.38 24.58 0.68
N VAL A 64 -6.97 23.86 1.74
CA VAL A 64 -7.14 24.35 3.11
C VAL A 64 -5.79 24.53 3.80
N GLU A 65 -5.56 25.75 4.29
CA GLU A 65 -4.37 26.12 5.07
C GLU A 65 -4.42 25.51 6.49
N GLU A 66 -5.62 25.15 6.97
CA GLU A 66 -5.87 24.52 8.25
C GLU A 66 -6.78 23.29 8.10
N HIS A 67 -6.36 22.14 8.64
CA HIS A 67 -7.14 20.92 8.59
C HIS A 67 -8.35 21.00 9.53
N LYS A 68 -9.55 20.68 9.03
CA LYS A 68 -10.75 20.64 9.86
C LYS A 68 -10.63 19.53 10.91
N GLN A 69 -11.21 19.75 12.10
CA GLN A 69 -11.27 18.71 13.14
C GLN A 69 -11.96 17.42 12.66
N GLU A 70 -12.86 17.55 11.69
CA GLU A 70 -13.53 16.44 11.03
C GLU A 70 -12.53 15.49 10.34
N TYR A 71 -11.39 15.99 9.83
CA TYR A 71 -10.38 15.16 9.17
C TYR A 71 -9.73 14.18 10.15
N MET A 72 -9.44 14.65 11.36
CA MET A 72 -8.91 13.79 12.43
C MET A 72 -9.92 12.72 12.82
N SER A 73 -11.22 13.06 12.86
CA SER A 73 -12.27 12.09 13.17
C SER A 73 -12.38 11.00 12.09
N ILE A 74 -12.31 11.38 10.82
CA ILE A 74 -12.32 10.46 9.68
C ILE A 74 -11.06 9.59 9.67
N TYR A 75 -9.89 10.17 9.96
CA TYR A 75 -8.64 9.44 10.09
C TYR A 75 -8.69 8.38 11.20
N LEU A 76 -9.24 8.71 12.38
CA LEU A 76 -9.40 7.74 13.47
C LEU A 76 -10.36 6.60 13.09
N ASP A 77 -11.38 6.87 12.27
CA ASP A 77 -12.27 5.82 11.75
C ASP A 77 -11.55 4.95 10.70
N PHE A 78 -10.73 5.55 9.84
CA PHE A 78 -9.86 4.85 8.90
C PHE A 78 -8.91 3.89 9.63
N GLN A 79 -8.18 4.38 10.65
CA GLN A 79 -7.26 3.56 11.45
C GLN A 79 -7.97 2.36 12.07
N LYS A 80 -9.15 2.56 12.70
CA LYS A 80 -9.91 1.46 13.30
C LYS A 80 -10.34 0.39 12.30
N LYS A 81 -10.82 0.82 11.12
CA LYS A 81 -11.22 -0.12 10.05
C LYS A 81 -10.01 -0.88 9.51
N PHE A 82 -8.89 -0.19 9.36
CA PHE A 82 -7.64 -0.78 8.94
C PHE A 82 -7.14 -1.82 9.95
N GLU A 83 -7.07 -1.47 11.22
CA GLU A 83 -6.68 -2.37 12.32
C GLU A 83 -7.58 -3.61 12.37
N SER A 84 -8.89 -3.44 12.21
CA SER A 84 -9.84 -4.56 12.19
C SER A 84 -9.61 -5.51 11.01
N LYS A 85 -9.26 -4.98 9.83
CA LYS A 85 -8.88 -5.80 8.65
C LYS A 85 -7.57 -6.55 8.90
N LEU A 86 -6.58 -5.87 9.47
CA LEU A 86 -5.29 -6.49 9.81
C LEU A 86 -5.47 -7.60 10.86
N GLU A 87 -6.28 -7.37 11.88
CA GLU A 87 -6.59 -8.38 12.91
C GLU A 87 -7.29 -9.61 12.31
N ALA A 88 -8.26 -9.40 11.40
CA ALA A 88 -8.91 -10.48 10.68
C ALA A 88 -7.89 -11.29 9.85
N PHE A 89 -7.03 -10.61 9.08
CA PHE A 89 -5.98 -11.25 8.30
C PHE A 89 -5.03 -12.09 9.18
N LEU A 90 -4.59 -11.56 10.32
CA LEU A 90 -3.72 -12.27 11.26
C LEU A 90 -4.43 -13.49 11.85
N SER A 91 -5.69 -13.34 12.26
CA SER A 91 -6.50 -14.43 12.80
C SER A 91 -6.73 -15.55 11.78
N GLU A 92 -7.00 -15.21 10.52
CA GLU A 92 -7.17 -16.18 9.42
C GLU A 92 -5.88 -16.96 9.14
N ASN A 93 -4.72 -16.34 9.36
CA ASN A 93 -3.42 -16.98 9.23
C ASN A 93 -2.94 -17.68 10.52
N GLY A 94 -3.75 -17.66 11.58
CA GLY A 94 -3.41 -18.28 12.87
C GLY A 94 -2.25 -17.58 13.59
N VAL A 95 -2.01 -16.30 13.31
CA VAL A 95 -0.92 -15.50 13.88
C VAL A 95 -1.49 -14.55 14.94
N SER A 96 -0.90 -14.56 16.13
CA SER A 96 -1.20 -13.57 17.17
C SER A 96 -0.57 -12.22 16.84
N HIS A 97 -1.16 -11.13 17.33
CA HIS A 97 -0.60 -9.78 17.18
C HIS A 97 0.85 -9.67 17.68
N GLU A 98 1.18 -10.27 18.83
CA GLU A 98 2.55 -10.27 19.38
C GLU A 98 3.56 -10.95 18.43
N ALA A 99 3.22 -12.14 17.93
CA ALA A 99 4.05 -12.84 16.94
C ALA A 99 4.22 -12.06 15.63
N PHE A 100 3.22 -11.29 15.21
CA PHE A 100 3.33 -10.41 14.05
C PHE A 100 4.30 -9.25 14.29
N LEU A 101 4.20 -8.58 15.44
CA LEU A 101 5.12 -7.50 15.82
C LEU A 101 6.58 -8.00 15.91
N ASP A 102 6.79 -9.18 16.48
CA ASP A 102 8.11 -9.82 16.52
C ASP A 102 8.67 -10.07 15.12
N GLU A 103 7.82 -10.50 14.18
CA GLU A 103 8.24 -10.72 12.79
C GLU A 103 8.56 -9.40 12.08
N CYS A 104 7.75 -8.36 12.28
CA CYS A 104 8.04 -7.00 11.78
C CYS A 104 9.40 -6.50 12.30
N HIS A 105 9.70 -6.66 13.59
CA HIS A 105 10.97 -6.23 14.18
C HIS A 105 12.17 -7.00 13.60
N LYS A 106 12.06 -8.32 13.43
CA LYS A 106 13.11 -9.11 12.76
C LYS A 106 13.33 -8.63 11.34
N HIS A 107 12.26 -8.26 10.65
CA HIS A 107 12.30 -7.81 9.28
C HIS A 107 12.97 -6.43 9.12
N GLN A 108 12.72 -5.52 10.06
CA GLN A 108 13.35 -4.19 10.11
C GLN A 108 14.82 -4.24 10.54
N SER A 109 15.22 -5.24 11.32
CA SER A 109 16.59 -5.38 11.86
C SER A 109 17.57 -6.09 10.92
N GLY A 110 17.12 -6.58 9.76
CA GLY A 110 17.95 -7.29 8.79
C GLY A 110 18.86 -6.36 7.98
N THR A 111 20.06 -6.82 7.62
CA THR A 111 21.08 -6.04 6.89
C THR A 111 20.75 -5.74 5.42
N ASP A 112 19.61 -6.22 4.92
CA ASP A 112 19.05 -5.95 3.58
C ASP A 112 17.67 -5.26 3.68
N ALA A 113 17.36 -4.65 4.83
CA ALA A 113 16.10 -3.96 5.07
C ALA A 113 16.07 -2.63 4.30
N GLY A 114 15.78 -2.70 3.01
CA GLY A 114 15.19 -1.57 2.29
C GLY A 114 13.82 -1.22 2.88
N PHE A 115 13.26 -0.08 2.45
CA PHE A 115 11.89 0.34 2.80
C PHE A 115 10.90 -0.77 2.42
N GLY A 116 10.48 -1.55 3.42
CA GLY A 116 9.70 -2.77 3.23
C GLY A 116 8.20 -2.47 3.28
N ILE A 117 7.38 -3.48 2.97
CA ILE A 117 5.93 -3.31 3.01
C ILE A 117 5.40 -2.91 4.40
N VAL A 118 6.07 -3.34 5.47
CA VAL A 118 5.74 -2.95 6.84
C VAL A 118 5.91 -1.45 7.04
N ASP A 119 6.95 -0.86 6.44
CA ASP A 119 7.20 0.58 6.52
C ASP A 119 6.19 1.36 5.69
N VAL A 120 5.80 0.84 4.52
CA VAL A 120 4.67 1.39 3.72
C VAL A 120 3.39 1.38 4.52
N LEU A 121 3.06 0.25 5.15
CA LEU A 121 1.86 0.07 5.97
C LEU A 121 1.81 1.05 7.15
N LEU A 122 2.92 1.15 7.89
CA LEU A 122 3.03 2.10 9.00
C LEU A 122 2.91 3.54 8.50
N ALA A 123 3.53 3.87 7.36
CA ALA A 123 3.40 5.18 6.73
C ALA A 123 1.94 5.47 6.35
N THR A 124 1.18 4.51 5.79
CA THR A 124 -0.25 4.73 5.47
C THR A 124 -1.13 4.98 6.69
N LEU A 125 -0.66 4.60 7.88
CA LEU A 125 -1.32 4.90 9.15
C LEU A 125 -0.92 6.25 9.72
N GLU A 126 0.04 6.96 9.14
CA GLU A 126 0.37 8.34 9.51
C GLU A 126 -0.62 9.32 8.90
N PHE A 127 -1.00 10.34 9.68
CA PHE A 127 -2.02 11.31 9.29
C PHE A 127 -1.67 12.06 7.99
N ASP A 128 -0.41 12.46 7.81
CA ASP A 128 0.01 13.23 6.63
C ASP A 128 -0.07 12.39 5.34
N VAL A 129 0.34 11.12 5.41
CA VAL A 129 0.25 10.18 4.28
C VAL A 129 -1.21 9.85 3.99
N PHE A 130 -2.02 9.61 5.02
CA PHE A 130 -3.47 9.46 4.87
C PHE A 130 -4.09 10.66 4.16
N MET A 131 -3.76 11.88 4.58
CA MET A 131 -4.26 13.10 3.94
C MET A 131 -3.85 13.18 2.46
N GLN A 132 -2.59 12.89 2.14
CA GLN A 132 -2.12 12.83 0.75
C GLN A 132 -2.91 11.82 -0.08
N MET A 133 -3.12 10.60 0.43
CA MET A 133 -3.92 9.58 -0.27
C MET A 133 -5.36 10.04 -0.51
N MET A 134 -5.98 10.72 0.46
CA MET A 134 -7.36 11.21 0.34
C MET A 134 -7.48 12.37 -0.67
N LEU A 135 -6.48 13.25 -0.73
CA LEU A 135 -6.42 14.33 -1.72
C LEU A 135 -6.16 13.80 -3.14
N ASP A 136 -5.27 12.81 -3.28
CA ASP A 136 -5.00 12.14 -4.55
C ASP A 136 -6.24 11.38 -5.04
N ALA A 137 -6.93 10.67 -4.15
CA ALA A 137 -8.19 10.02 -4.50
C ALA A 137 -9.26 11.06 -4.88
N LYS A 138 -9.36 12.18 -4.16
CA LYS A 138 -10.30 13.26 -4.51
C LYS A 138 -10.02 13.84 -5.89
N THR A 139 -8.76 14.07 -6.26
CA THR A 139 -8.40 14.55 -7.62
C THR A 139 -8.63 13.49 -8.69
N ARG A 140 -8.40 12.21 -8.38
CA ARG A 140 -8.62 11.08 -9.30
C ARG A 140 -10.11 10.79 -9.56
N PHE A 141 -10.99 11.04 -8.57
CA PHE A 141 -12.46 10.83 -8.65
C PHE A 141 -13.28 12.12 -8.66
N ALA A 142 -12.64 13.25 -9.00
CA ALA A 142 -13.27 14.56 -9.15
C ALA A 142 -14.26 14.60 -10.32
#